data_AF-A0A7S2A0H1-F1
#
_entry.id   AF-A0A7S2A0H1-F1
#
_cell.length_a   1.000
_cell.length_b   1.000
_cell.length_c   1.000
_cell.angle_alpha   90.00
_cell.angle_beta   90.00
_cell.angle_gamma   90.00
#
_symmetry.space_group_name_H-M   'P 1'
#
loop_
_entity.id
_entity.type
_entity.pdbx_description
1 polymer ?
#
loop_
_entity_poly.entity_id
_entity_poly.type
_entity_poly.pdbx_seq_one_letter_code
_entity_poly.pdbx_strand_id
1 'polypeptide(L)'
;VVDFGGSGVVHTTGGVSAIIATKILGARNGRFHDARGRPLKKPKDFPGHSIALQMLGTFILWFGWYGFNAGSALSISSNVQSKIASLAAVNTTLSAAMGGVSALFLKLVIEERRTGEPRFDIVHAMNGCLSGLVSVTAGCAVVEPWAAVVVGFVAGSLYVGSSELLIRMRLDDAVDAIPVHLFGGVWGVIAVGLLAAPEKLADAYPLRGGVHPGIFYSWSAGNSDATLLACQVVSVLFIVGWVSVFMIPFFIWLNYMGWFRADHLEEMVGLDISYHGIGAGGDGATDEAKMDYVAEFERRRRQRIRERSQTNVSEDYEERRPSRVASRTSFSEEEPHTLNIGEEH
;
A
#
# COMPACT_ATOMS: atom_id res chain seq x y z
N VAL A 1 -21.62 -10.18 -8.68
CA VAL A 1 -20.43 -9.97 -7.82
C VAL A 1 -20.91 -9.46 -6.48
N VAL A 2 -20.38 -9.99 -5.39
CA VAL A 2 -20.71 -9.57 -4.02
C VAL A 2 -19.43 -9.14 -3.33
N ASP A 3 -19.38 -7.89 -2.87
CA ASP A 3 -18.24 -7.35 -2.15
C ASP A 3 -18.76 -6.32 -1.13
N PHE A 4 -19.26 -6.82 0.00
CA PHE A 4 -20.08 -6.02 0.92
C PHE A 4 -19.32 -4.83 1.52
N GLY A 5 -18.22 -5.10 2.22
CA GLY A 5 -17.36 -4.06 2.79
C GLY A 5 -16.14 -3.70 1.92
N GLY A 6 -15.82 -4.47 0.86
CA GLY A 6 -14.67 -4.19 0.00
C GLY A 6 -13.37 -5.02 0.18
N SER A 7 -13.42 -6.36 0.26
CA SER A 7 -12.19 -7.18 0.10
C SER A 7 -11.61 -7.05 -1.31
N GLY A 8 -12.46 -6.85 -2.32
CA GLY A 8 -12.05 -6.56 -3.67
C GLY A 8 -11.64 -5.09 -3.80
N VAL A 9 -12.63 -4.20 -3.71
CA VAL A 9 -12.47 -2.79 -4.11
C VAL A 9 -11.44 -2.03 -3.27
N VAL A 10 -11.27 -2.36 -1.99
CA VAL A 10 -10.26 -1.72 -1.12
C VAL A 10 -9.01 -2.57 -1.03
N HIS A 11 -9.12 -3.80 -0.54
CA HIS A 11 -7.95 -4.57 -0.15
C HIS A 11 -7.21 -5.20 -1.33
N THR A 12 -7.92 -5.81 -2.29
CA THR A 12 -7.28 -6.34 -3.50
C THR A 12 -6.69 -5.19 -4.32
N THR A 13 -7.40 -4.07 -4.46
CA THR A 13 -6.87 -2.85 -5.11
C THR A 13 -5.58 -2.35 -4.46
N GLY A 14 -5.58 -2.17 -3.14
CA GLY A 14 -4.41 -1.72 -2.39
C GLY A 14 -3.26 -2.71 -2.46
N GLY A 15 -3.56 -4.02 -2.36
CA GLY A 15 -2.57 -5.09 -2.42
C GLY A 15 -1.91 -5.24 -3.79
N VAL A 16 -2.68 -5.12 -4.89
CA VAL A 16 -2.14 -5.11 -6.26
C VAL A 16 -1.29 -3.85 -6.47
N SER A 17 -1.75 -2.69 -5.99
CA SER A 17 -0.96 -1.45 -6.04
C SER A 17 0.35 -1.61 -5.28
N ALA A 18 0.31 -2.22 -4.09
CA ALA A 18 1.49 -2.45 -3.25
C ALA A 18 2.51 -3.37 -3.92
N ILE A 19 2.11 -4.50 -4.51
CA ILE A 19 3.07 -5.40 -5.17
C ILE A 19 3.71 -4.75 -6.42
N ILE A 20 2.96 -3.95 -7.17
CA ILE A 20 3.49 -3.16 -8.29
C ILE A 20 4.49 -2.12 -7.78
N ALA A 21 4.10 -1.34 -6.77
CA ALA A 21 4.93 -0.34 -6.11
C ALA A 21 6.25 -0.94 -5.60
N THR A 22 6.18 -2.00 -4.79
CA THR A 22 7.36 -2.68 -4.22
C THR A 22 8.28 -3.23 -5.30
N LYS A 23 7.73 -3.79 -6.39
CA LYS A 23 8.55 -4.33 -7.48
C LYS A 23 9.29 -3.23 -8.25
N ILE A 24 8.64 -2.08 -8.49
CA ILE A 24 9.25 -0.95 -9.22
C ILE A 24 10.23 -0.19 -8.33
N LEU A 25 9.88 0.06 -7.06
CA LEU A 25 10.72 0.78 -6.09
C LEU A 25 11.98 -0.01 -5.72
N GLY A 26 11.88 -1.34 -5.72
CA GLY A 26 12.93 -2.25 -5.31
C GLY A 26 13.10 -2.32 -3.78
N ALA A 27 13.93 -3.26 -3.34
CA ALA A 27 14.15 -3.51 -1.91
C ALA A 27 14.92 -2.39 -1.20
N ARG A 28 14.68 -2.20 0.10
CA ARG A 28 15.49 -1.31 0.94
C ARG A 28 16.94 -1.77 0.97
N ASN A 29 17.84 -0.81 1.07
CA ASN A 29 19.27 -1.06 1.04
C ASN A 29 19.68 -2.00 2.20
N GLY A 30 20.43 -3.05 1.89
CA GLY A 30 20.85 -4.04 2.88
C GLY A 30 19.81 -5.11 3.23
N ARG A 31 18.56 -5.08 2.71
CA ARG A 31 17.55 -6.12 3.00
C ARG A 31 17.96 -7.49 2.45
N PHE A 32 18.25 -7.53 1.15
CA PHE A 32 18.51 -8.77 0.40
C PHE A 32 19.89 -8.77 -0.29
N HIS A 33 20.55 -7.62 -0.40
CA HIS A 33 21.82 -7.47 -1.09
C HIS A 33 22.83 -6.72 -0.19
N ASP A 34 24.12 -7.04 -0.31
CA ASP A 34 25.20 -6.31 0.35
C ASP A 34 25.49 -4.97 -0.35
N ALA A 35 26.40 -4.17 0.21
CA ALA A 35 26.80 -2.86 -0.36
C ALA A 35 27.41 -2.96 -1.78
N ARG A 36 27.77 -4.17 -2.24
CA ARG A 36 28.29 -4.45 -3.58
C ARG A 36 27.22 -5.02 -4.52
N GLY A 37 25.95 -5.05 -4.08
CA GLY A 37 24.83 -5.60 -4.84
C GLY A 37 24.76 -7.13 -4.87
N ARG A 38 25.59 -7.84 -4.10
CA ARG A 38 25.57 -9.30 -4.07
C ARG A 38 24.48 -9.80 -3.13
N PRO A 39 23.72 -10.84 -3.49
CA PRO A 39 22.68 -11.35 -2.60
C PRO A 39 23.22 -11.86 -1.26
N LEU A 40 22.52 -11.51 -0.18
CA LEU A 40 22.81 -12.02 1.16
C LEU A 40 22.37 -13.48 1.29
N LYS A 41 23.14 -14.28 2.03
CA LYS A 41 22.77 -15.66 2.36
C LYS A 41 21.52 -15.73 3.24
N LYS A 42 21.38 -14.79 4.17
CA LYS A 42 20.20 -14.61 5.02
C LYS A 42 19.72 -13.16 4.85
N PRO A 43 18.45 -12.93 4.50
CA PRO A 43 17.88 -11.59 4.49
C PRO A 43 18.08 -10.89 5.85
N LYS A 44 18.41 -9.60 5.84
CA LYS A 44 18.57 -8.80 7.06
C LYS A 44 17.23 -8.23 7.48
N ASP A 45 16.70 -8.62 8.63
CA ASP A 45 15.40 -8.11 9.09
C ASP A 45 15.53 -6.67 9.62
N PHE A 46 14.50 -5.87 9.35
CA PHE A 46 14.35 -4.52 9.90
C PHE A 46 13.23 -4.56 10.94
N PRO A 47 13.55 -4.61 12.24
CA PRO A 47 12.53 -4.66 13.27
C PRO A 47 11.71 -3.38 13.26
N GLY A 48 10.41 -3.51 13.56
CA GLY A 48 9.55 -2.35 13.76
C GLY A 48 10.07 -1.48 14.91
N HIS A 49 9.91 -0.16 14.76
CA HIS A 49 10.39 0.80 15.76
C HIS A 49 9.73 0.61 17.14
N SER A 50 8.47 0.15 17.17
CA SER A 50 7.73 -0.13 18.41
C SER A 50 6.61 -1.15 18.18
N ILE A 51 6.73 -2.31 18.85
CA ILE A 51 5.69 -3.34 18.84
C ILE A 51 4.43 -2.84 19.57
N ALA A 52 4.59 -2.02 20.62
CA ALA A 52 3.47 -1.45 21.37
C ALA A 52 2.62 -0.51 20.49
N LEU A 53 3.26 0.33 19.66
CA LEU A 53 2.54 1.19 18.71
C LEU A 53 1.87 0.38 17.60
N GLN A 54 2.50 -0.68 17.11
CA GLN A 54 1.87 -1.59 16.15
C GLN A 54 0.61 -2.27 16.75
N MET A 55 0.69 -2.68 18.01
CA MET A 55 -0.45 -3.26 18.74
C MET A 55 -1.58 -2.25 18.92
N LEU A 56 -1.26 -1.02 19.33
CA LEU A 56 -2.25 0.06 19.42
C LEU A 56 -2.91 0.31 18.06
N GLY A 57 -2.13 0.37 16.98
CA GLY A 57 -2.65 0.50 15.61
C GLY A 57 -3.57 -0.65 15.22
N THR A 58 -3.21 -1.89 15.56
CA THR A 58 -4.04 -3.07 15.31
C THR A 58 -5.39 -2.99 16.04
N PHE A 59 -5.41 -2.55 17.30
CA PHE A 59 -6.67 -2.36 18.04
C PHE A 59 -7.53 -1.24 17.47
N ILE A 60 -6.92 -0.12 17.08
CA ILE A 60 -7.63 0.99 16.42
C ILE A 60 -8.25 0.52 15.11
N LEU A 61 -7.50 -0.22 14.29
CA LEU A 61 -7.99 -0.77 13.03
C LEU A 61 -9.13 -1.77 13.26
N TRP A 62 -9.00 -2.68 14.22
CA TRP A 62 -10.08 -3.63 14.55
C TRP A 62 -11.34 -2.90 15.01
N PHE A 63 -11.21 -1.95 15.94
CA PHE A 63 -12.35 -1.14 16.40
C PHE A 63 -13.01 -0.39 15.23
N GLY A 64 -12.20 0.29 14.40
CA GLY A 64 -12.68 0.99 13.21
C GLY A 64 -13.34 0.06 12.20
N TRP A 65 -12.94 -1.21 12.15
CA TRP A 65 -13.48 -2.20 11.22
C TRP A 65 -14.95 -2.54 11.49
N TYR A 66 -15.44 -2.36 12.71
CA TYR A 66 -16.88 -2.45 12.97
C TYR A 66 -17.63 -1.35 12.21
N GLY A 67 -17.12 -0.12 12.22
CA GLY A 67 -17.67 0.96 11.42
C GLY A 67 -17.55 0.69 9.91
N PHE A 68 -16.44 0.09 9.48
CA PHE A 68 -16.20 -0.26 8.08
C PHE A 68 -17.18 -1.34 7.58
N ASN A 69 -17.25 -2.49 8.26
CA ASN A 69 -18.07 -3.61 7.83
C ASN A 69 -19.55 -3.43 8.21
N ALA A 70 -19.89 -3.17 9.48
CA ALA A 70 -21.29 -3.01 9.88
C ALA A 70 -21.90 -1.74 9.28
N GLY A 71 -21.12 -0.67 9.14
CA GLY A 71 -21.55 0.56 8.48
C GLY A 71 -21.82 0.40 6.98
N SER A 72 -21.27 -0.63 6.34
CA SER A 72 -21.60 -0.97 4.94
C SER A 72 -23.04 -1.48 4.76
N ALA A 73 -23.78 -1.73 5.85
CA ALA A 73 -25.23 -1.92 5.81
C ALA A 73 -26.01 -0.62 5.51
N LEU A 74 -25.36 0.55 5.60
CA LEU A 74 -25.85 1.91 5.31
C LEU A 74 -27.02 2.42 6.16
N SER A 75 -27.72 1.54 6.87
CA SER A 75 -28.88 1.88 7.70
C SER A 75 -29.12 0.79 8.75
N ILE A 76 -29.83 1.14 9.81
CA ILE A 76 -30.39 0.23 10.83
C ILE A 76 -31.86 0.58 11.14
N SER A 77 -32.55 1.21 10.18
CA SER A 77 -33.92 1.72 10.36
C SER A 77 -35.00 0.63 10.29
N SER A 78 -34.65 -0.57 9.84
CA SER A 78 -35.55 -1.73 9.77
C SER A 78 -34.93 -2.96 10.41
N ASN A 79 -35.78 -3.90 10.83
CA ASN A 79 -35.33 -5.16 11.44
C ASN A 79 -34.37 -5.95 10.53
N VAL A 80 -34.56 -5.92 9.21
CA VAL A 80 -33.68 -6.60 8.25
C VAL A 80 -32.31 -5.90 8.20
N GLN A 81 -32.28 -4.58 8.08
CA GLN A 81 -31.04 -3.81 8.05
C GLN A 81 -30.23 -3.93 9.35
N SER A 82 -30.91 -3.93 10.50
CA SER A 82 -30.26 -4.18 11.80
C SER A 82 -29.66 -5.59 11.90
N LYS A 83 -30.30 -6.60 11.30
CA LYS A 83 -29.75 -7.97 11.22
C LYS A 83 -28.50 -8.04 10.35
N ILE A 84 -28.50 -7.35 9.21
CA ILE A 84 -27.34 -7.27 8.30
C ILE A 84 -26.15 -6.62 9.02
N ALA A 85 -26.36 -5.45 9.65
CA ALA A 85 -25.31 -4.73 10.35
C ALA A 85 -24.74 -5.54 11.54
N SER A 86 -25.60 -6.16 12.34
CA SER A 86 -25.18 -6.99 13.47
C SER A 86 -24.44 -8.26 13.04
N LEU A 87 -24.89 -8.92 11.97
CA LEU A 87 -24.18 -10.07 11.38
C LEU A 87 -22.79 -9.66 10.89
N ALA A 88 -22.70 -8.54 10.17
CA ALA A 88 -21.42 -7.99 9.72
C ALA A 88 -20.46 -7.72 10.88
N ALA A 89 -20.95 -7.15 11.98
CA ALA A 89 -20.16 -6.92 13.20
C ALA A 89 -19.65 -8.24 13.82
N VAL A 90 -20.53 -9.23 13.98
CA VAL A 90 -20.17 -10.55 14.54
C VAL A 90 -19.14 -11.27 13.67
N ASN A 91 -19.38 -11.32 12.36
CA ASN A 91 -18.47 -11.99 11.43
C ASN A 91 -17.10 -11.30 11.37
N THR A 92 -17.07 -9.98 11.49
CA THR A 92 -15.83 -9.18 11.55
C THR A 92 -14.93 -9.65 12.69
N THR A 93 -15.46 -9.74 13.91
CA THR A 93 -14.66 -10.11 15.08
C THR A 93 -14.26 -11.59 15.09
N LEU A 94 -15.16 -12.47 14.65
CA LEU A 94 -14.87 -13.91 14.56
C LEU A 94 -13.74 -14.21 13.58
N SER A 95 -13.78 -13.60 12.39
CA SER A 95 -12.73 -13.78 11.39
C SER A 95 -11.40 -13.18 11.84
N ALA A 96 -11.41 -11.99 12.44
CA ALA A 96 -10.21 -11.35 12.99
C ALA A 96 -9.55 -12.23 14.05
N ALA A 97 -10.32 -12.68 15.04
CA ALA A 97 -9.82 -13.56 16.10
C ALA A 97 -9.22 -14.84 15.53
N MET A 98 -9.93 -15.49 14.58
CA MET A 98 -9.43 -16.73 13.99
C MET A 98 -8.22 -16.52 13.08
N GLY A 99 -8.13 -15.39 12.38
CA GLY A 99 -6.95 -15.00 11.61
C GLY A 99 -5.71 -14.84 12.48
N GLY A 100 -5.84 -14.15 13.61
CA GLY A 100 -4.75 -13.98 14.57
C GLY A 100 -4.30 -15.30 15.19
N VAL A 101 -5.25 -16.12 15.65
CA VAL A 101 -4.96 -17.44 16.23
C VAL A 101 -4.30 -18.35 15.20
N SER A 102 -4.82 -18.40 13.98
CA SER A 102 -4.25 -19.23 12.90
C SER A 102 -2.82 -18.82 12.57
N ALA A 103 -2.57 -17.52 12.38
CA ALA A 103 -1.23 -17.01 12.08
C ALA A 103 -0.24 -17.28 13.22
N LEU A 104 -0.65 -17.06 14.48
CA LEU A 104 0.17 -17.29 15.65
C LEU A 104 0.62 -18.75 15.76
N PHE A 105 -0.33 -19.69 15.70
CA PHE A 105 -0.02 -21.11 15.85
C PHE A 105 0.68 -21.69 14.62
N LEU A 106 0.32 -21.26 13.40
CA LEU A 106 1.05 -21.70 12.21
C LEU A 106 2.50 -21.21 12.24
N LYS A 107 2.74 -19.95 12.62
CA LYS A 107 4.10 -19.43 12.74
C LYS A 107 4.89 -20.16 13.84
N LEU A 108 4.27 -20.39 15.00
CA LEU A 108 4.86 -21.19 16.09
C LEU A 108 5.35 -22.55 15.58
N VAL A 109 4.48 -23.29 14.88
CA VAL A 109 4.82 -24.62 14.34
C VAL A 109 5.95 -24.52 13.30
N ILE A 110 5.92 -23.52 12.42
CA ILE A 110 6.97 -23.32 11.41
C ILE A 110 8.31 -23.02 12.09
N GLU A 111 8.33 -22.17 13.11
CA GLU A 111 9.55 -21.81 13.84
C GLU A 111 10.10 -23.00 14.61
N GLU A 112 9.28 -23.69 15.39
CA GLU A 112 9.67 -24.90 16.13
C GLU A 112 10.28 -25.95 15.20
N ARG A 113 9.70 -26.17 14.01
CA ARG A 113 10.22 -27.13 13.02
C ARG A 113 11.52 -26.68 12.37
N ARG A 114 11.82 -25.38 12.32
CA ARG A 114 13.04 -24.82 11.71
C ARG A 114 14.18 -24.67 12.71
N THR A 115 13.89 -24.30 13.96
CA THR A 115 14.89 -23.95 14.98
C THR A 115 15.00 -24.98 16.09
N GLY A 116 13.97 -25.83 16.28
CA GLY A 116 13.84 -26.71 17.43
C GLY A 116 13.26 -26.03 18.68
N GLU A 117 12.94 -24.73 18.62
CA GLU A 117 12.46 -23.95 19.75
C GLU A 117 11.10 -23.30 19.44
N PRO A 118 10.07 -23.50 20.29
CA PRO A 118 8.78 -22.84 20.13
C PRO A 118 8.91 -21.34 20.44
N ARG A 119 8.45 -20.50 19.51
CA ARG A 119 8.42 -19.03 19.67
C ARG A 119 7.08 -18.47 19.22
N PHE A 120 6.51 -17.61 20.06
CA PHE A 120 5.27 -16.90 19.75
C PHE A 120 5.61 -15.53 19.18
N ASP A 121 5.25 -15.33 17.91
CA ASP A 121 5.44 -14.05 17.22
C ASP A 121 4.13 -13.24 17.23
N ILE A 122 4.12 -12.19 18.05
CA ILE A 122 2.96 -11.30 18.18
C ILE A 122 2.73 -10.43 16.94
N VAL A 123 3.77 -10.13 16.15
CA VAL A 123 3.64 -9.39 14.89
C VAL A 123 2.85 -10.21 13.88
N HIS A 124 3.15 -11.51 13.80
CA HIS A 124 2.37 -12.42 12.95
C HIS A 124 0.93 -12.60 13.44
N ALA A 125 0.70 -12.62 14.76
CA ALA A 125 -0.66 -12.62 15.30
C ALA A 125 -1.44 -11.36 14.91
N MET A 126 -0.84 -10.18 15.07
CA MET A 126 -1.46 -8.89 14.73
C MET A 126 -1.80 -8.81 13.23
N ASN A 127 -0.85 -9.12 12.36
CA ASN A 127 -1.09 -9.16 10.92
C ASN A 127 -2.09 -10.26 10.52
N GLY A 128 -2.11 -11.39 11.24
CA GLY A 128 -3.13 -12.42 11.11
C GLY A 128 -4.53 -11.91 11.42
N CYS A 129 -4.69 -11.11 12.50
CA CYS A 129 -5.96 -10.45 12.82
C CYS A 129 -6.38 -9.52 11.67
N LEU A 130 -5.47 -8.69 11.15
CA LEU A 130 -5.74 -7.80 10.03
C LEU A 130 -6.11 -8.57 8.75
N SER A 131 -5.43 -9.67 8.44
CA SER A 131 -5.75 -10.54 7.30
C SER A 131 -7.15 -11.16 7.45
N GLY A 132 -7.52 -11.59 8.66
CA GLY A 132 -8.87 -12.06 8.97
C GLY A 132 -9.95 -10.98 8.78
N LEU A 133 -9.67 -9.75 9.23
CA LEU A 133 -10.54 -8.58 9.00
C LEU A 133 -10.71 -8.31 7.51
N VAL A 134 -9.60 -8.22 6.76
CA VAL A 134 -9.57 -8.02 5.31
C VAL A 134 -10.38 -9.09 4.57
N SER A 135 -10.23 -10.35 4.95
CA SER A 135 -10.82 -11.47 4.21
C SER A 135 -12.32 -11.59 4.43
N VAL A 136 -12.83 -11.26 5.63
CA VAL A 136 -14.28 -11.32 5.86
C VAL A 136 -15.01 -10.10 5.29
N THR A 137 -14.32 -9.00 5.01
CA THR A 137 -14.90 -7.75 4.53
C THR A 137 -15.91 -7.94 3.37
N ALA A 138 -15.60 -8.72 2.34
CA ALA A 138 -16.53 -8.97 1.22
C ALA A 138 -17.77 -9.78 1.62
N GLY A 139 -17.62 -10.67 2.60
CA GLY A 139 -18.62 -11.66 2.99
C GLY A 139 -19.33 -11.37 4.31
N CYS A 140 -18.97 -10.31 5.03
CA CYS A 140 -19.33 -10.15 6.44
C CYS A 140 -20.84 -10.11 6.69
N ALA A 141 -21.64 -9.67 5.73
CA ALA A 141 -23.10 -9.67 5.81
C ALA A 141 -23.79 -10.88 5.15
N VAL A 142 -23.05 -11.74 4.45
CA VAL A 142 -23.62 -12.79 3.59
C VAL A 142 -23.16 -14.20 3.92
N VAL A 143 -22.20 -14.37 4.83
CA VAL A 143 -21.76 -15.69 5.33
C VAL A 143 -22.30 -15.93 6.74
N GLU A 144 -22.43 -17.20 7.12
CA GLU A 144 -22.77 -17.56 8.49
C GLU A 144 -21.58 -17.32 9.46
N PRO A 145 -21.83 -17.13 10.77
CA PRO A 145 -20.77 -16.93 11.76
C PRO A 145 -19.70 -18.03 11.80
N TRP A 146 -20.10 -19.30 11.64
CA TRP A 146 -19.13 -20.40 11.56
C TRP A 146 -18.23 -20.29 10.33
N ALA A 147 -18.77 -19.80 9.21
CA ALA A 147 -18.04 -19.63 7.97
C ALA A 147 -17.06 -18.46 8.09
N ALA A 148 -17.40 -17.39 8.82
CA ALA A 148 -16.48 -16.29 9.13
C ALA A 148 -15.24 -16.78 9.91
N VAL A 149 -15.40 -17.75 10.83
CA VAL A 149 -14.27 -18.40 11.51
C VAL A 149 -13.38 -19.12 10.50
N VAL A 150 -13.96 -19.90 9.57
CA VAL A 150 -13.21 -20.59 8.52
C VAL A 150 -12.47 -19.61 7.61
N VAL A 151 -13.12 -18.51 7.22
CA VAL A 151 -12.51 -17.43 6.43
C VAL A 151 -11.29 -16.87 7.14
N GLY A 152 -11.41 -16.54 8.43
CA GLY A 152 -10.33 -16.03 9.26
C GLY A 152 -9.18 -17.03 9.39
N PHE A 153 -9.48 -18.31 9.64
CA PHE A 153 -8.47 -19.35 9.73
C PHE A 153 -7.62 -19.45 8.46
N VAL A 154 -8.27 -19.51 7.29
CA VAL A 154 -7.56 -19.57 6.02
C VAL A 154 -6.80 -18.27 5.75
N ALA A 155 -7.36 -17.12 6.10
CA ALA A 155 -6.71 -15.82 5.94
C ALA A 155 -5.40 -15.70 6.73
N GLY A 156 -5.40 -16.14 7.99
CA GLY A 156 -4.18 -16.17 8.82
C GLY A 156 -3.12 -17.11 8.25
N SER A 157 -3.55 -18.28 7.76
CA SER A 157 -2.64 -19.25 7.12
C SER A 157 -2.05 -18.73 5.81
N LEU A 158 -2.87 -18.10 4.96
CA LEU A 158 -2.44 -17.49 3.70
C LEU A 158 -1.50 -16.31 3.95
N TYR A 159 -1.74 -15.50 4.98
CA TYR A 159 -0.84 -14.43 5.38
C TYR A 159 0.57 -14.97 5.70
N VAL A 160 0.68 -15.97 6.57
CA VAL A 160 1.99 -16.55 6.94
C VAL A 160 2.69 -17.13 5.70
N GLY A 161 1.96 -17.89 4.88
CA GLY A 161 2.51 -18.50 3.67
C GLY A 161 2.97 -17.46 2.63
N SER A 162 2.19 -16.41 2.42
CA SER A 162 2.48 -15.36 1.45
C SER A 162 3.61 -14.41 1.91
N SER A 163 3.69 -14.07 3.20
CA SER A 163 4.82 -13.29 3.74
C SER A 163 6.15 -14.04 3.53
N GLU A 164 6.20 -15.34 3.88
CA GLU A 164 7.39 -16.18 3.63
C GLU A 164 7.71 -16.31 2.13
N LEU A 165 6.69 -16.36 1.27
CA LEU A 165 6.87 -16.38 -0.19
C LEU A 165 7.50 -15.09 -0.70
N LEU A 166 7.05 -13.92 -0.23
CA LEU A 166 7.60 -12.62 -0.62
C LEU A 166 9.08 -12.51 -0.25
N ILE A 167 9.46 -12.96 0.96
CA ILE A 167 10.87 -13.02 1.38
C ILE A 167 11.69 -13.92 0.45
N ARG A 168 11.17 -15.08 0.04
CA ARG A 168 11.83 -15.98 -0.92
C ARG A 168 11.98 -15.35 -2.30
N MET A 169 11.00 -14.57 -2.73
CA MET A 169 11.04 -13.80 -3.98
C MET A 169 11.87 -12.52 -3.88
N ARG A 170 12.44 -12.21 -2.70
CA ARG A 170 13.18 -10.97 -2.43
C ARG A 170 12.37 -9.70 -2.72
N LEU A 171 11.06 -9.75 -2.45
CA LEU A 171 10.20 -8.58 -2.45
C LEU A 171 10.17 -7.99 -1.04
N ASP A 172 10.56 -6.73 -0.91
CA ASP A 172 10.69 -6.05 0.38
C ASP A 172 9.41 -5.29 0.72
N ASP A 173 8.40 -6.03 1.18
CA ASP A 173 7.23 -5.44 1.78
C ASP A 173 7.56 -5.03 3.22
N ALA A 174 7.58 -3.72 3.47
CA ALA A 174 8.05 -3.20 4.74
C ALA A 174 7.17 -3.56 5.94
N VAL A 175 5.87 -3.81 5.70
CA VAL A 175 4.85 -3.96 6.75
C VAL A 175 3.93 -5.17 6.53
N ASP A 176 4.26 -6.05 5.59
CA ASP A 176 3.39 -7.14 5.10
C ASP A 176 2.02 -6.65 4.57
N ALA A 177 1.98 -5.48 3.94
CA ALA A 177 0.76 -4.96 3.32
C ALA A 177 0.23 -5.87 2.19
N ILE A 178 1.11 -6.46 1.39
CA ILE A 178 0.77 -7.37 0.29
C ILE A 178 0.19 -8.68 0.83
N PRO A 179 0.84 -9.44 1.75
CA PRO A 179 0.25 -10.62 2.38
C PRO A 179 -1.14 -10.35 2.99
N VAL A 180 -1.29 -9.26 3.74
CA VAL A 180 -2.55 -8.92 4.42
C VAL A 180 -3.63 -8.51 3.41
N HIS A 181 -3.34 -7.58 2.50
CA HIS A 181 -4.36 -6.97 1.64
C HIS A 181 -4.56 -7.69 0.30
N LEU A 182 -3.49 -8.11 -0.38
CA LEU A 182 -3.62 -8.80 -1.67
C LEU A 182 -4.17 -10.21 -1.47
N PHE A 183 -3.48 -11.03 -0.68
CA PHE A 183 -3.88 -12.43 -0.50
C PHE A 183 -5.15 -12.54 0.33
N GLY A 184 -5.26 -11.77 1.41
CA GLY A 184 -6.50 -11.69 2.20
C GLY A 184 -7.68 -11.14 1.38
N GLY A 185 -7.45 -10.09 0.58
CA GLY A 185 -8.50 -9.48 -0.26
C GLY A 185 -9.03 -10.45 -1.31
N VAL A 186 -8.12 -11.10 -2.05
CA VAL A 186 -8.47 -12.12 -3.05
C VAL A 186 -9.19 -13.29 -2.39
N TRP A 187 -8.64 -13.81 -1.28
CA TRP A 187 -9.28 -14.89 -0.54
C TRP A 187 -10.69 -14.51 -0.09
N GLY A 188 -10.89 -13.30 0.44
CA GLY A 188 -12.19 -12.83 0.89
C GLY A 188 -13.25 -12.83 -0.21
N VAL A 189 -12.91 -12.30 -1.39
CA VAL A 189 -13.82 -12.28 -2.54
C VAL A 189 -14.16 -13.71 -3.00
N ILE A 190 -13.16 -14.60 -3.05
CA ILE A 190 -13.36 -16.01 -3.42
C ILE A 190 -14.19 -16.76 -2.37
N ALA A 191 -13.94 -16.53 -1.08
CA ALA A 191 -14.64 -17.16 0.02
C ALA A 191 -16.14 -16.88 -0.01
N VAL A 192 -16.56 -15.68 -0.43
CA VAL A 192 -17.97 -15.37 -0.69
C VAL A 192 -18.57 -16.30 -1.75
N GLY A 193 -17.85 -16.54 -2.85
CA GLY A 193 -18.27 -17.48 -3.89
C GLY A 193 -18.39 -18.93 -3.42
N LEU A 194 -17.73 -19.29 -2.32
CA LEU A 194 -17.77 -20.62 -1.73
C LEU A 194 -18.85 -20.74 -0.64
N LEU A 195 -18.97 -19.73 0.22
CA LEU A 195 -19.60 -19.81 1.55
C LEU A 195 -20.79 -18.86 1.74
N ALA A 196 -21.17 -18.04 0.76
CA ALA A 196 -22.31 -17.13 0.93
C ALA A 196 -23.63 -17.90 1.07
N ALA A 197 -24.34 -17.64 2.16
CA ALA A 197 -25.59 -18.30 2.51
C ALA A 197 -26.77 -17.67 1.73
N PRO A 198 -27.69 -18.48 1.17
CA PRO A 198 -28.77 -17.97 0.33
C PRO A 198 -29.69 -16.98 1.05
N GLU A 199 -30.05 -17.25 2.30
CA GLU A 199 -30.91 -16.36 3.10
C GLU A 199 -30.23 -15.02 3.38
N LYS A 200 -28.94 -15.04 3.74
CA LYS A 200 -28.17 -13.83 4.03
C LYS A 200 -27.93 -13.00 2.78
N LEU A 201 -27.72 -13.65 1.63
CA LEU A 201 -27.66 -12.99 0.33
C LEU A 201 -28.96 -12.29 -0.01
N ALA A 202 -30.11 -12.94 0.21
CA ALA A 202 -31.42 -12.36 -0.04
C ALA A 202 -31.71 -11.15 0.85
N ASP A 203 -31.29 -11.21 2.12
CA ASP A 203 -31.40 -10.09 3.06
C ASP A 203 -30.52 -8.91 2.62
N ALA A 204 -29.23 -9.17 2.36
CA ALA A 204 -28.24 -8.13 2.06
C ALA A 204 -28.40 -7.51 0.67
N TYR A 205 -28.86 -8.30 -0.31
CA TYR A 205 -29.01 -7.87 -1.69
C TYR A 205 -30.39 -8.25 -2.23
N PRO A 206 -31.27 -7.27 -2.53
CA PRO A 206 -32.53 -7.54 -3.24
C PRO A 206 -32.23 -7.82 -4.73
N LEU A 207 -31.79 -9.05 -5.03
CA LEU A 207 -31.32 -9.46 -6.35
C LEU A 207 -32.48 -9.70 -7.32
N ARG A 208 -32.54 -8.91 -8.41
CA ARG A 208 -33.58 -9.01 -9.46
C ARG A 208 -33.50 -10.29 -10.33
N GLY A 209 -32.45 -11.09 -10.19
CA GLY A 209 -32.19 -12.30 -11.00
C GLY A 209 -32.22 -13.62 -10.23
N GLY A 210 -32.70 -13.61 -8.98
CA GLY A 210 -32.61 -14.76 -8.08
C GLY A 210 -31.31 -14.79 -7.27
N VAL A 211 -31.27 -15.68 -6.28
CA VAL A 211 -30.13 -15.84 -5.37
C VAL A 211 -29.24 -16.96 -5.91
N HIS A 212 -28.02 -16.62 -6.29
CA HIS A 212 -26.96 -17.57 -6.58
C HIS A 212 -26.10 -17.72 -5.33
N PRO A 213 -26.25 -18.79 -4.53
CA PRO A 213 -25.51 -18.93 -3.28
C PRO A 213 -24.05 -19.33 -3.53
N GLY A 214 -23.28 -19.40 -2.45
CA GLY A 214 -21.97 -20.02 -2.48
C GLY A 214 -22.05 -21.48 -2.96
N ILE A 215 -21.02 -21.95 -3.67
CA ILE A 215 -21.05 -23.24 -4.34
C ILE A 215 -21.31 -24.42 -3.38
N PHE A 216 -20.90 -24.33 -2.11
CA PHE A 216 -21.14 -25.38 -1.12
C PHE A 216 -22.63 -25.50 -0.73
N TYR A 217 -23.37 -24.39 -0.72
CA TYR A 217 -24.83 -24.40 -0.52
C TYR A 217 -25.55 -24.92 -1.76
N SER A 218 -25.04 -24.59 -2.95
CA SER A 218 -25.56 -25.12 -4.21
C SER A 218 -25.44 -26.65 -4.26
N TRP A 219 -24.25 -27.18 -3.95
CA TRP A 219 -23.98 -28.62 -3.91
C TRP A 219 -24.79 -29.35 -2.84
N SER A 220 -24.93 -28.77 -1.64
CA SER A 220 -25.71 -29.41 -0.56
C SER A 220 -27.21 -29.50 -0.89
N ALA A 221 -27.71 -28.59 -1.74
CA ALA A 221 -29.06 -28.63 -2.29
C ALA A 221 -29.23 -29.53 -3.52
N GLY A 222 -28.17 -30.26 -3.95
CA GLY A 222 -28.19 -31.14 -5.11
C GLY A 222 -28.04 -30.42 -6.46
N ASN A 223 -27.65 -29.14 -6.46
CA ASN A 223 -27.43 -28.34 -7.66
C ASN A 223 -25.93 -28.16 -7.94
N SER A 224 -25.59 -27.64 -9.13
CA SER A 224 -24.21 -27.32 -9.52
C SER A 224 -24.05 -25.85 -9.92
N ASP A 225 -24.92 -24.97 -9.43
CA ASP A 225 -24.81 -23.54 -9.65
C ASP A 225 -23.53 -22.98 -9.02
N ALA A 226 -22.59 -22.58 -9.87
CA ALA A 226 -21.33 -21.95 -9.52
C ALA A 226 -21.27 -20.49 -9.99
N THR A 227 -22.42 -19.89 -10.32
CA THR A 227 -22.51 -18.55 -10.92
C THR A 227 -21.86 -17.50 -10.03
N LEU A 228 -22.15 -17.52 -8.72
CA LEU A 228 -21.54 -16.57 -7.79
C LEU A 228 -20.02 -16.73 -7.77
N LEU A 229 -19.49 -17.96 -7.62
CA LEU A 229 -18.05 -18.20 -7.63
C LEU A 229 -17.39 -17.72 -8.91
N ALA A 230 -17.98 -18.02 -10.08
CA ALA A 230 -17.47 -17.56 -11.36
C ALA A 230 -17.43 -16.01 -11.44
N CYS A 231 -18.49 -15.34 -10.99
CA CYS A 231 -18.51 -13.87 -10.92
C CYS A 231 -17.43 -13.32 -9.97
N GLN A 232 -17.19 -13.96 -8.82
CA GLN A 232 -16.16 -13.52 -7.88
C GLN A 232 -14.76 -13.66 -8.47
N VAL A 233 -14.46 -14.77 -9.16
CA VAL A 233 -13.20 -14.96 -9.89
C VAL A 233 -13.02 -13.90 -10.96
N VAL A 234 -14.04 -13.67 -11.79
CA VAL A 234 -14.00 -12.63 -12.83
C VAL A 234 -13.79 -11.24 -12.22
N SER A 235 -14.43 -10.95 -11.08
CA SER A 235 -14.24 -9.70 -10.35
C SER A 235 -12.79 -9.51 -9.88
N VAL A 236 -12.19 -10.53 -9.27
CA VAL A 236 -10.77 -10.48 -8.85
C VAL A 236 -9.86 -10.23 -10.05
N LEU A 237 -10.05 -10.97 -11.15
CA LEU A 237 -9.25 -10.80 -12.36
C LEU A 237 -9.41 -9.40 -12.96
N PHE A 238 -10.64 -8.88 -12.96
CA PHE A 238 -10.92 -7.52 -13.41
C PHE A 238 -10.22 -6.48 -12.55
N ILE A 239 -10.31 -6.58 -11.22
CA ILE A 239 -9.65 -5.65 -10.28
C ILE A 239 -8.13 -5.70 -10.49
N VAL A 240 -7.54 -6.90 -10.55
CA VAL A 240 -6.09 -7.07 -10.78
C VAL A 240 -5.68 -6.43 -12.11
N GLY A 241 -6.42 -6.70 -13.19
CA GLY A 241 -6.15 -6.14 -14.51
C GLY A 241 -6.28 -4.63 -14.54
N TRP A 242 -7.41 -4.11 -14.06
CA TRP A 242 -7.70 -2.67 -13.99
C TRP A 242 -6.62 -1.92 -13.20
N VAL A 243 -6.33 -2.38 -11.98
CA VAL A 243 -5.32 -1.72 -11.13
C VAL A 243 -3.94 -1.80 -11.76
N SER A 244 -3.58 -2.93 -12.39
CA SER A 244 -2.29 -3.06 -13.10
C SER A 244 -2.18 -2.07 -14.27
N VAL A 245 -3.24 -1.89 -15.05
CA VAL A 245 -3.27 -0.95 -16.20
C VAL A 245 -2.98 0.49 -15.76
N PHE A 246 -3.47 0.93 -14.61
CA PHE A 246 -3.27 2.30 -14.14
C PHE A 246 -2.03 2.47 -13.25
N MET A 247 -1.76 1.52 -12.35
CA MET A 247 -0.69 1.65 -11.37
C MET A 247 0.69 1.34 -11.95
N ILE A 248 0.81 0.45 -12.94
CA ILE A 248 2.12 0.19 -13.58
C ILE A 248 2.66 1.46 -14.26
N PRO A 249 1.94 2.14 -15.17
CA PRO A 249 2.42 3.39 -15.75
C PRO A 249 2.66 4.48 -14.72
N PHE A 250 1.79 4.59 -13.72
CA PHE A 250 1.92 5.59 -12.65
C PHE A 250 3.21 5.43 -11.86
N PHE A 251 3.50 4.23 -11.34
CA PHE A 251 4.73 3.99 -10.58
C PHE A 251 5.99 4.02 -11.45
N ILE A 252 5.92 3.57 -12.71
CA ILE A 252 7.03 3.75 -13.67
C ILE A 252 7.33 5.23 -13.87
N TRP A 253 6.29 6.06 -14.03
CA TRP A 253 6.46 7.51 -14.19
C TRP A 253 7.07 8.16 -12.95
N LEU A 254 6.57 7.84 -11.75
CA LEU A 254 7.17 8.33 -10.50
C LEU A 254 8.63 7.90 -10.34
N ASN A 255 8.95 6.67 -10.70
CA ASN A 255 10.32 6.14 -10.65
C ASN A 255 11.22 6.83 -11.68
N TYR A 256 10.72 7.07 -12.90
CA TYR A 256 11.43 7.78 -13.96
C TYR A 256 11.74 9.23 -13.57
N MET A 257 10.80 9.92 -12.91
CA MET A 257 11.00 11.28 -12.40
C MET A 257 11.94 11.35 -11.19
N GLY A 258 12.33 10.21 -10.62
CA GLY A 258 13.13 10.15 -9.39
C GLY A 258 12.36 10.58 -8.13
N TRP A 259 11.03 10.58 -8.18
CA TRP A 259 10.17 11.04 -7.06
C TRP A 259 9.74 9.90 -6.14
N PHE A 260 9.96 8.65 -6.56
CA PHE A 260 9.39 7.51 -5.86
C PHE A 260 10.25 7.00 -4.69
N ARG A 261 11.58 7.04 -4.85
CA ARG A 261 12.54 6.57 -3.84
C ARG A 261 13.37 7.73 -3.31
N ALA A 262 13.55 7.78 -1.99
CA ALA A 262 14.49 8.70 -1.37
C ALA A 262 15.93 8.39 -1.79
N ASP A 263 16.77 9.42 -1.80
CA ASP A 263 18.18 9.28 -2.14
C ASP A 263 18.90 8.35 -1.16
N HIS A 264 19.95 7.65 -1.59
CA HIS A 264 20.63 6.65 -0.75
C HIS A 264 21.11 7.23 0.60
N LEU A 265 21.65 8.44 0.59
CA LEU A 265 22.09 9.12 1.82
C LEU A 265 20.90 9.45 2.75
N GLU A 266 19.76 9.83 2.18
CA GLU A 266 18.54 10.14 2.92
C GLU A 266 17.92 8.88 3.53
N GLU A 267 17.95 7.75 2.80
CA GLU A 267 17.54 6.44 3.31
C GLU A 267 18.43 5.97 4.46
N MET A 268 19.75 6.21 4.39
CA MET A 268 20.72 5.82 5.43
C MET A 268 20.61 6.66 6.71
N VAL A 269 20.34 7.96 6.56
CA VAL A 269 20.16 8.88 7.70
C VAL A 269 18.76 8.73 8.32
N GLY A 270 17.77 8.36 7.52
CA GLY A 270 16.37 8.22 7.93
C GLY A 270 15.53 9.42 7.50
N LEU A 271 14.25 9.14 7.18
CA LEU A 271 13.30 10.14 6.68
C LEU A 271 12.88 11.17 7.75
N ASP A 272 13.00 10.84 9.03
CA ASP A 272 12.71 11.78 10.13
C ASP A 272 13.70 12.95 10.15
N ILE A 273 15.00 12.65 9.92
CA ILE A 273 16.04 13.66 9.86
C ILE A 273 16.03 14.36 8.49
N SER A 274 15.94 13.59 7.40
CA SER A 274 16.08 14.15 6.04
C SER A 274 14.85 14.95 5.56
N TYR A 275 13.63 14.46 5.78
CA TYR A 275 12.40 15.10 5.33
C TYR A 275 11.67 15.89 6.42
N HIS A 276 11.75 15.47 7.68
CA HIS A 276 10.99 16.08 8.77
C HIS A 276 11.83 17.00 9.67
N GLY A 277 13.15 17.03 9.49
CA GLY A 277 14.05 17.91 10.23
C GLY A 277 14.10 17.65 11.73
N ILE A 278 13.65 16.47 12.18
CA ILE A 278 13.75 16.05 13.57
C ILE A 278 15.24 15.82 13.84
N GLY A 279 15.82 16.55 14.79
CA GLY A 279 17.26 16.48 15.07
C GLY A 279 17.70 15.08 15.48
N ALA A 280 18.95 14.72 15.16
CA ALA A 280 19.55 13.40 15.43
C ALA A 280 19.51 12.96 16.92
N GLY A 281 19.11 13.84 17.84
CA GLY A 281 18.95 13.56 19.27
C GLY A 281 17.60 12.93 19.67
N GLY A 282 16.67 12.72 18.73
CA GLY A 282 15.45 11.94 18.98
C GLY A 282 15.70 10.45 18.81
N ASP A 283 16.03 9.76 19.91
CA ASP A 283 16.01 8.29 20.11
C ASP A 283 16.79 7.35 19.15
N GLY A 284 17.60 7.83 18.20
CA GLY A 284 18.13 6.95 17.13
C GLY A 284 19.63 6.97 16.79
N ALA A 285 20.41 7.94 17.28
CA ALA A 285 21.81 8.13 16.85
C ALA A 285 22.81 7.67 17.92
N THR A 286 22.90 6.36 18.17
CA THR A 286 23.94 5.77 19.04
C THR A 286 25.06 5.08 18.24
N ASP A 287 24.95 5.05 16.92
CA ASP A 287 25.87 4.33 16.03
C ASP A 287 26.78 5.32 15.30
N GLU A 288 28.10 5.20 15.45
CA GLU A 288 29.10 6.12 14.85
C GLU A 288 28.89 6.24 13.34
N ALA A 289 28.58 5.13 12.67
CA ALA A 289 28.30 5.11 11.24
C ALA A 289 27.09 5.98 10.86
N LYS A 290 26.03 6.03 11.68
CA LYS A 290 24.88 6.92 11.43
C LYS A 290 25.26 8.38 11.62
N MET A 291 26.12 8.70 12.59
CA MET A 291 26.57 10.08 12.81
C MET A 291 27.37 10.60 11.62
N ASP A 292 28.20 9.76 11.00
CA ASP A 292 28.92 10.11 9.78
C ASP A 292 27.97 10.40 8.62
N TYR A 293 26.94 9.58 8.41
CA TYR A 293 25.92 9.84 7.39
C TYR A 293 25.14 11.13 7.67
N VAL A 294 24.78 11.40 8.93
CA VAL A 294 24.09 12.65 9.34
C VAL A 294 24.97 13.86 9.05
N ALA A 295 26.26 13.79 9.40
CA ALA A 295 27.22 14.87 9.14
C ALA A 295 27.38 15.11 7.63
N GLU A 296 27.46 14.04 6.84
CA GLU A 296 27.51 14.12 5.38
C GLU A 296 26.23 14.72 4.78
N PHE A 297 25.06 14.32 5.28
CA PHE A 297 23.78 14.85 4.85
C PHE A 297 23.66 16.35 5.15
N GLU A 298 24.01 16.78 6.36
CA GLU A 298 24.02 18.19 6.74
C GLU A 298 25.02 19.01 5.92
N ARG A 299 26.18 18.45 5.58
CA ARG A 299 27.16 19.07 4.68
C ARG A 299 26.57 19.31 3.29
N ARG A 300 25.96 18.28 2.68
CA ARG A 300 25.33 18.39 1.35
C ARG A 300 24.13 19.34 1.37
N ARG A 301 23.32 19.31 2.43
CA ARG A 301 22.19 20.21 2.62
C ARG A 301 22.65 21.68 2.66
N ARG A 302 23.69 22.00 3.44
CA ARG A 302 24.27 23.36 3.51
C ARG A 302 24.84 23.79 2.16
N GLN A 303 25.49 22.89 1.44
CA GLN A 303 26.01 23.17 0.11
C GLN A 303 24.88 23.55 -0.88
N ARG A 304 23.81 22.76 -0.94
CA ARG A 304 22.63 23.06 -1.80
C ARG A 304 21.98 24.40 -1.46
N ILE A 305 21.87 24.73 -0.17
CA ILE A 305 21.33 26.03 0.28
C ILE A 305 22.23 27.17 -0.19
N ARG A 306 23.56 27.02 -0.05
CA ARG A 306 24.53 28.02 -0.51
C ARG A 306 24.46 28.23 -2.02
N GLU A 307 24.45 27.14 -2.80
CA GLU A 307 24.35 27.20 -4.26
C GLU A 307 23.07 27.93 -4.69
N ARG A 308 21.90 27.57 -4.13
CA ARG A 308 20.64 28.26 -4.40
C ARG A 308 20.68 29.75 -4.04
N SER A 309 21.26 30.09 -2.89
CA SER A 309 21.40 31.49 -2.48
C SER A 309 22.31 32.30 -3.41
N GLN A 310 23.34 31.68 -3.99
CA GLN A 310 24.24 32.34 -4.94
C GLN A 310 23.58 32.54 -6.31
N THR A 311 22.80 31.58 -6.81
CA THR A 311 22.00 31.75 -8.04
C THR A 311 20.97 32.87 -7.90
N ASN A 312 20.25 32.93 -6.78
CA ASN A 312 19.25 33.98 -6.57
C ASN A 312 19.90 35.36 -6.49
N VAL A 313 21.09 35.48 -5.87
CA VAL A 313 21.83 36.75 -5.84
C VAL A 313 22.35 37.14 -7.23
N SER A 314 22.83 36.19 -8.03
CA SER A 314 23.27 36.49 -9.40
C SER A 314 22.13 36.91 -10.33
N GLU A 315 20.94 36.30 -10.20
CA GLU A 315 19.75 36.70 -10.96
C GLU A 315 19.31 38.12 -10.56
N ASP A 316 19.28 38.45 -9.27
CA ASP A 316 18.96 39.80 -8.76
C ASP A 316 20.00 40.86 -9.23
N TYR A 317 21.26 40.45 -9.41
CA TYR A 317 22.33 41.32 -9.95
C TYR A 317 22.22 41.51 -11.47
N GLU A 318 21.79 40.50 -12.23
CA GLU A 318 21.54 40.63 -13.68
C GLU A 318 20.30 41.46 -13.99
N GLU A 319 19.22 41.32 -13.21
CA GLU A 319 18.00 42.13 -13.35
C GLU A 319 18.25 43.62 -13.03
N ARG A 320 19.24 43.92 -12.18
CA ARG A 320 19.61 45.29 -11.79
C ARG A 320 20.74 45.91 -12.61
N ARG A 321 21.23 45.26 -13.67
CA ARG A 321 22.27 45.86 -14.54
C ARG A 321 21.68 47.02 -15.35
N PRO A 322 22.17 48.28 -15.19
CA PRO A 322 21.77 49.36 -16.09
C PRO A 322 22.33 49.07 -17.49
N SER A 323 21.47 49.13 -18.50
CA SER A 323 21.83 48.96 -19.91
C SER A 323 22.88 50.01 -20.31
N ARG A 324 24.12 49.59 -20.50
CA ARG A 324 25.15 50.44 -21.09
C ARG A 324 24.87 50.62 -22.58
N VAL A 325 24.06 51.63 -22.92
CA VAL A 325 24.04 52.21 -24.26
C VAL A 325 25.36 52.95 -24.44
N ALA A 326 26.27 52.36 -25.21
CA ALA A 326 27.54 52.99 -25.59
C ALA A 326 27.26 54.05 -26.66
N SER A 327 27.45 55.31 -26.29
CA SER A 327 27.57 56.43 -27.22
C SER A 327 28.85 56.31 -28.05
N ARG A 328 28.72 56.43 -29.37
CA ARG A 328 29.84 56.79 -30.25
C ARG A 328 29.37 57.86 -31.22
N THR A 329 29.79 59.08 -30.92
CA THR A 329 29.84 60.23 -31.81
C THR A 329 31.11 60.13 -32.68
N SER A 330 30.99 60.36 -33.98
CA SER A 330 32.08 60.83 -34.82
C SER A 330 31.52 61.69 -35.95
N PHE A 331 32.03 62.92 -36.03
CA PHE A 331 31.72 64.00 -36.96
C PHE A 331 32.55 63.90 -38.26
N SER A 332 32.01 64.49 -39.34
CA SER A 332 32.59 65.06 -40.60
C SER A 332 32.03 64.40 -41.86
N GLU A 333 31.65 65.03 -42.98
CA GLU A 333 31.58 66.41 -43.50
C GLU A 333 30.71 66.33 -44.79
N GLU A 334 30.03 67.43 -45.14
CA GLU A 334 29.63 67.98 -46.49
C GLU A 334 29.74 67.10 -47.76
N GLU A 335 28.88 67.10 -48.81
CA GLU A 335 27.93 68.05 -49.42
C GLU A 335 27.08 67.31 -50.53
N PRO A 336 26.22 67.94 -51.38
CA PRO A 336 24.90 67.42 -51.79
C PRO A 336 24.74 67.08 -53.29
N HIS A 337 23.69 66.33 -53.68
CA HIS A 337 23.15 66.33 -55.05
C HIS A 337 21.64 66.01 -55.12
N THR A 338 20.85 67.06 -55.34
CA THR A 338 19.79 67.24 -56.37
C THR A 338 18.89 66.07 -56.85
N LEU A 339 17.59 66.24 -56.58
CA LEU A 339 16.44 66.30 -57.51
C LEU A 339 16.01 65.10 -58.39
N ASN A 340 14.73 64.72 -58.16
CA ASN A 340 13.65 64.46 -59.14
C ASN A 340 13.73 63.10 -59.90
N ILE A 341 12.68 62.36 -60.32
CA ILE A 341 11.29 62.63 -60.74
C ILE A 341 10.52 61.27 -60.80
N GLY A 342 9.18 61.28 -60.74
CA GLY A 342 8.28 60.34 -61.47
C GLY A 342 7.59 59.25 -60.61
N GLU A 343 6.32 59.42 -60.19
CA GLU A 343 5.08 59.04 -60.91
C GLU A 343 4.93 57.52 -61.11
N GLU A 344 4.08 56.88 -60.30
CA GLU A 344 2.71 56.46 -60.65
C GLU A 344 2.66 55.37 -61.74
N HIS A 345 2.38 54.13 -61.31
CA HIS A 345 1.17 53.40 -61.68
C HIS A 345 0.89 52.25 -60.73
#